data_AF-A0A9D6F3D5-F1
#
_entry.id   AF-A0A9D6F3D5-F1
#
_cell.length_a   1.000
_cell.length_b   1.000
_cell.length_c   1.000
_cell.angle_alpha   90.00
_cell.angle_beta   90.00
_cell.angle_gamma   90.00
#
_symmetry.space_group_name_H-M   'P 1'
#
loop_
_entity.id
_entity.type
_entity.pdbx_description
1 polymer ?
#
loop_
_entity_poly.entity_id
_entity_poly.type
_entity_poly.pdbx_seq_one_letter_code
_entity_poly.pdbx_strand_id
1 'polypeptide(L)'
;MADGTWLVSDLIEQLQADPWRDQQPFSDDVQQCQQLLFDPRRTRQEKLDALNGWLAESQPCLFGQMEAKQKRLAFCLLTENDLARSDEGIRQRIEEDRQDWKRQAVAGETHAFIIVAISERIARARPGEALLNLAQRFCELYLGVSEKDTIIHDELLLEIADGGQTERRSWKVGVNYFSTQGDGRWWRDHRIPGGMAYSMNSVGHMARTHVERAMRRDPNLAKRLADMPRDKLVFWALPKAMKTIGILTEGSTRGTWLAERGSFPEDKEPPTFDVRQRVFGDLAQFSENRYKGHYHTDETIPSPYFDPNLWKQEDLVERDDLYFNYLHLQTEEDYMSMGIGIEIDETEGGRVEVREQTGASHESN
;
A
#
# COMPACT_ATOMS: atom_id res chain seq x y z
N MET A 1 -1.27 30.51 24.60
CA MET A 1 -0.10 29.79 24.07
C MET A 1 -0.58 29.15 22.79
N ALA A 2 0.07 29.44 21.67
CA ALA A 2 -0.37 28.95 20.36
C ALA A 2 -0.42 27.43 20.39
N ASP A 3 -1.53 26.87 19.89
CA ASP A 3 -1.66 25.47 19.50
C ASP A 3 -0.40 25.09 18.70
N GLY A 4 0.48 24.31 19.32
CA GLY A 4 1.85 24.05 18.89
C GLY A 4 1.92 23.03 17.75
N THR A 5 1.17 23.26 16.68
CA THR A 5 1.23 22.44 15.48
C THR A 5 2.49 22.82 14.68
N TRP A 6 3.46 21.90 14.62
CA TRP A 6 4.69 22.07 13.83
C TRP A 6 4.38 22.01 12.33
N LEU A 7 4.99 22.91 11.54
CA LEU A 7 4.87 22.90 10.08
C LEU A 7 5.77 21.83 9.46
N VAL A 8 5.43 21.38 8.25
CA VAL A 8 6.27 20.43 7.48
C VAL A 8 7.69 20.95 7.31
N SER A 9 7.86 22.25 7.01
CA SER A 9 9.18 22.88 6.88
C SER A 9 10.00 22.78 8.16
N ASP A 10 9.38 23.04 9.31
CA ASP A 10 10.05 23.02 10.61
C ASP A 10 10.50 21.59 10.97
N LEU A 11 9.68 20.59 10.63
CA LEU A 11 9.99 19.18 10.85
C LEU A 11 11.13 18.71 9.92
N ILE A 12 11.16 19.16 8.66
CA ILE A 12 12.27 18.89 7.74
C ILE A 12 13.59 19.47 8.26
N GLU A 13 13.55 20.66 8.88
CA GLU A 13 14.75 21.28 9.47
C GLU A 13 15.32 20.49 10.65
N GLN A 14 14.47 19.79 11.41
CA GLN A 14 14.86 18.95 12.53
C GLN A 14 15.48 17.60 12.11
N LEU A 15 15.37 17.22 10.83
CA LEU A 15 15.94 15.97 10.34
C LEU A 15 17.47 15.97 10.50
N GLN A 16 17.97 14.87 11.03
CA GLN A 16 19.39 14.59 11.19
C GLN A 16 19.83 13.63 10.07
N ALA A 17 21.00 13.90 9.47
CA ALA A 17 21.59 12.97 8.52
C ALA A 17 21.86 11.61 9.19
N ASP A 18 21.65 10.52 8.45
CA ASP A 18 21.94 9.16 8.89
C ASP A 18 23.43 8.84 8.73
N PRO A 19 24.23 8.76 9.82
CA PRO A 19 25.65 8.47 9.71
C PRO A 19 25.93 7.08 9.15
N TRP A 20 24.96 6.16 9.19
CA TRP A 20 25.09 4.84 8.59
C TRP A 20 25.22 4.89 7.07
N ARG A 21 24.64 5.92 6.42
CA ARG A 21 24.70 6.10 4.96
C ARG A 21 26.11 6.42 4.45
N ASP A 22 27.01 6.86 5.32
CA ASP A 22 28.42 7.07 4.97
C ASP A 22 29.15 5.74 4.73
N GLN A 23 28.67 4.66 5.37
CA GLN A 23 29.26 3.31 5.28
C GLN A 23 28.43 2.38 4.38
N GLN A 24 27.13 2.63 4.28
CA GLN A 24 26.17 1.83 3.52
C GLN A 24 25.42 2.74 2.54
N PRO A 25 26.00 3.02 1.35
CA PRO A 25 25.34 3.84 0.35
C PRO A 25 24.05 3.17 -0.13
N PHE A 26 23.16 3.97 -0.74
CA PHE A 26 21.95 3.44 -1.36
C PHE A 26 22.28 2.40 -2.43
N SER A 27 21.40 1.42 -2.60
CA SER A 27 21.51 0.46 -3.70
C SER A 27 21.49 1.16 -5.05
N ASP A 28 22.17 0.57 -6.05
CA ASP A 28 22.38 1.21 -7.35
C ASP A 28 21.08 1.67 -8.02
N ASP A 29 20.01 0.88 -7.91
CA ASP A 29 18.69 1.21 -8.48
C ASP A 29 18.05 2.42 -7.77
N VAL A 30 18.18 2.52 -6.45
CA VAL A 30 17.70 3.67 -5.66
C VAL A 30 18.55 4.90 -5.98
N GLN A 31 19.87 4.75 -6.00
CA GLN A 31 20.81 5.84 -6.26
C GLN A 31 20.59 6.46 -7.65
N GLN A 32 20.41 5.63 -8.69
CA GLN A 32 20.14 6.10 -10.05
C GLN A 32 18.81 6.84 -10.16
N CYS A 33 17.74 6.32 -9.54
CA CYS A 33 16.45 7.01 -9.53
C CYS A 33 16.54 8.36 -8.78
N GLN A 34 17.19 8.39 -7.62
CA GLN A 34 17.37 9.60 -6.82
C GLN A 34 18.10 10.72 -7.57
N GLN A 35 19.11 10.41 -8.38
CA GLN A 35 19.79 11.40 -9.21
C GLN A 35 18.82 12.14 -10.15
N LEU A 36 17.82 11.44 -10.67
CA LEU A 36 16.78 12.02 -11.53
C LEU A 36 15.75 12.80 -10.71
N LEU A 37 15.33 12.26 -9.55
CA LEU A 37 14.36 12.92 -8.68
C LEU A 37 14.89 14.25 -8.11
N PHE A 38 16.18 14.30 -7.76
CA PHE A 38 16.79 15.48 -7.13
C PHE A 38 17.32 16.51 -8.13
N ASP A 39 17.39 16.21 -9.43
CA ASP A 39 17.83 17.20 -10.42
C ASP A 39 16.81 18.36 -10.51
N PRO A 40 17.20 19.61 -10.17
CA PRO A 40 16.29 20.75 -10.23
C PRO A 40 15.95 21.17 -11.67
N ARG A 41 16.69 20.69 -12.66
CA ARG A 41 16.45 20.98 -14.08
C ARG A 41 15.37 20.08 -14.69
N ARG A 42 15.03 18.97 -14.02
CA ARG A 42 14.00 18.04 -14.49
C ARG A 42 12.62 18.51 -14.12
N THR A 43 11.71 18.38 -15.07
CA THR A 43 10.28 18.61 -14.88
C THR A 43 9.67 17.59 -13.93
N ARG A 44 8.51 17.94 -13.35
CA ARG A 44 7.73 17.01 -12.52
C ARG A 44 7.40 15.72 -13.26
N GLN A 45 7.07 15.79 -14.55
CA GLN A 45 6.76 14.60 -15.36
C GLN A 45 7.99 13.69 -15.53
N GLU A 46 9.17 14.24 -15.82
CA GLU A 46 10.38 13.42 -15.94
C GLU A 46 10.74 12.71 -14.62
N LYS A 47 10.46 13.34 -13.48
CA LYS A 47 10.64 12.74 -12.15
C LYS A 47 9.64 11.62 -11.91
N LEU A 48 8.38 11.81 -12.29
CA LEU A 48 7.34 10.78 -12.24
C LEU A 48 7.67 9.60 -13.16
N ASP A 49 8.15 9.86 -14.38
CA ASP A 49 8.55 8.80 -15.31
C ASP A 49 9.71 7.97 -14.75
N ALA A 50 10.69 8.61 -14.11
CA ALA A 50 11.79 7.93 -13.43
C ALA A 50 11.31 7.07 -12.24
N LEU A 51 10.42 7.61 -11.41
CA LEU A 51 9.84 6.88 -10.28
C LEU A 51 8.98 5.69 -10.75
N ASN A 52 8.13 5.89 -11.75
CA ASN A 52 7.31 4.84 -12.33
C ASN A 52 8.16 3.75 -12.97
N GLY A 53 9.26 4.12 -13.65
CA GLY A 53 10.25 3.19 -14.17
C GLY A 53 10.88 2.33 -13.08
N TRP A 54 11.25 2.93 -11.94
CA TRP A 54 11.76 2.18 -10.79
C TRP A 54 10.68 1.27 -10.19
N LEU A 55 9.45 1.75 -10.01
CA LEU A 55 8.33 0.95 -9.49
C LEU A 55 8.01 -0.27 -10.37
N ALA A 56 8.14 -0.13 -11.68
CA ALA A 56 7.90 -1.20 -12.64
C ALA A 56 8.87 -2.39 -12.50
N GLU A 57 10.10 -2.14 -12.05
CA GLU A 57 11.17 -3.15 -12.06
C GLU A 57 11.70 -3.53 -10.66
N SER A 58 11.72 -2.60 -9.71
CA SER A 58 12.46 -2.76 -8.44
C SER A 58 11.60 -2.90 -7.19
N GLN A 59 10.33 -2.50 -7.26
CA GLN A 59 9.41 -2.56 -6.12
C GLN A 59 8.91 -4.00 -5.91
N PRO A 60 8.88 -4.56 -4.69
CA PRO A 60 8.60 -5.99 -4.49
C PRO A 60 7.12 -6.40 -4.65
N CYS A 61 6.17 -5.47 -4.58
CA CYS A 61 4.75 -5.74 -4.77
C CYS A 61 4.42 -5.92 -6.24
N LEU A 62 4.00 -7.13 -6.60
CA LEU A 62 3.65 -7.46 -7.97
C LEU A 62 2.47 -6.64 -8.49
N PHE A 63 1.54 -6.23 -7.63
CA PHE A 63 0.44 -5.35 -8.02
C PHE A 63 0.95 -3.98 -8.43
N GLY A 64 1.83 -3.38 -7.61
CA GLY A 64 2.48 -2.11 -7.92
C GLY A 64 3.27 -2.15 -9.22
N GLN A 65 4.10 -3.19 -9.41
CA GLN A 65 4.86 -3.39 -10.65
C GLN A 65 3.95 -3.49 -11.88
N MET A 66 2.87 -4.28 -11.79
CA MET A 66 1.95 -4.49 -12.90
C MET A 66 1.26 -3.20 -13.32
N GLU A 67 0.80 -2.39 -12.36
CA GLU A 67 0.15 -1.10 -12.63
C GLU A 67 1.16 -0.05 -13.13
N ALA A 68 2.38 -0.03 -12.60
CA ALA A 68 3.46 0.83 -13.07
C ALA A 68 3.82 0.54 -14.55
N LYS A 69 3.96 -0.74 -14.92
CA LYS A 69 4.22 -1.16 -16.31
C LYS A 69 3.12 -0.74 -17.27
N GLN A 70 1.89 -0.65 -16.78
CA GLN A 70 0.72 -0.24 -17.56
C GLN A 70 0.42 1.26 -17.46
N LYS A 71 1.26 2.03 -16.74
CA LYS A 71 1.10 3.47 -16.49
C LYS A 71 -0.28 3.83 -15.92
N ARG A 72 -0.76 3.04 -14.97
CA ARG A 72 -2.06 3.23 -14.30
C ARG A 72 -1.97 3.66 -12.85
N LEU A 73 -0.76 3.92 -12.36
CA LEU A 73 -0.55 4.53 -11.05
C LEU A 73 -0.87 6.02 -11.11
N ALA A 74 -1.67 6.50 -10.16
CA ALA A 74 -1.83 7.92 -9.91
C ALA A 74 -0.75 8.39 -8.91
N PHE A 75 -0.33 9.65 -9.02
CA PHE A 75 0.73 10.20 -8.16
C PHE A 75 0.40 11.61 -7.69
N CYS A 76 0.77 11.89 -6.44
CA CYS A 76 1.01 13.24 -5.94
C CYS A 76 2.51 13.39 -5.69
N LEU A 77 3.21 14.14 -6.56
CA LEU A 77 4.62 14.46 -6.36
C LEU A 77 4.78 15.81 -5.68
N LEU A 78 5.29 15.77 -4.45
CA LEU A 78 5.71 16.92 -3.66
C LEU A 78 7.22 17.10 -3.80
N THR A 79 7.62 18.18 -4.46
CA THR A 79 9.01 18.58 -4.66
C THR A 79 9.49 19.48 -3.51
N GLU A 80 10.79 19.73 -3.37
CA GLU A 80 11.34 20.71 -2.42
C GLU A 80 10.60 22.07 -2.43
N ASN A 81 10.22 22.55 -3.61
CA ASN A 81 9.44 23.79 -3.74
C ASN A 81 8.03 23.67 -3.16
N ASP A 82 7.40 22.48 -3.25
CA ASP A 82 6.11 22.21 -2.63
C ASP A 82 6.27 22.08 -1.10
N LEU A 83 7.35 21.42 -0.65
CA LEU A 83 7.68 21.21 0.78
C LEU A 83 8.02 22.50 1.53
N ALA A 84 8.51 23.52 0.82
CA ALA A 84 8.77 24.85 1.38
C ALA A 84 7.50 25.73 1.47
N ARG A 85 6.34 25.26 0.99
CA ARG A 85 5.07 25.99 1.12
C ARG A 85 4.48 25.79 2.52
N SER A 86 3.41 26.53 2.81
CA SER A 86 2.61 26.26 4.00
C SER A 86 1.97 24.87 3.93
N ASP A 87 1.71 24.29 5.09
CA ASP A 87 0.97 23.03 5.24
C ASP A 87 -0.38 23.05 4.51
N GLU A 88 -1.07 24.19 4.48
CA GLU A 88 -2.31 24.34 3.70
C GLU A 88 -2.06 24.19 2.19
N GLY A 89 -0.95 24.73 1.68
CA GLY A 89 -0.58 24.56 0.28
C GLY A 89 -0.20 23.12 -0.07
N ILE A 90 0.40 22.39 0.88
CA ILE A 90 0.70 20.96 0.73
C ILE A 90 -0.58 20.14 0.77
N ARG A 91 -1.45 20.38 1.76
CA ARG A 91 -2.78 19.75 1.89
C ARG A 91 -3.61 19.94 0.63
N GLN A 92 -3.72 21.18 0.15
CA GLN A 92 -4.48 21.49 -1.07
C GLN A 92 -3.95 20.66 -2.25
N ARG A 93 -2.63 20.57 -2.42
CA ARG A 93 -2.05 19.79 -3.51
C ARG A 93 -2.32 18.29 -3.39
N ILE A 94 -2.20 17.73 -2.19
CA ILE A 94 -2.53 16.32 -1.93
C ILE A 94 -4.01 16.07 -2.26
N GLU A 95 -4.90 16.96 -1.82
CA GLU A 95 -6.33 16.81 -2.03
C GLU A 95 -6.72 16.95 -3.51
N GLU A 96 -6.11 17.88 -4.26
CA GLU A 96 -6.29 17.99 -5.71
C GLU A 96 -5.93 16.67 -6.42
N ASP A 97 -4.73 16.15 -6.18
CA ASP A 97 -4.26 14.91 -6.81
C ASP A 97 -5.08 13.68 -6.32
N ARG A 98 -5.53 13.67 -5.05
CA ARG A 98 -6.41 12.62 -4.48
C ARG A 98 -7.79 12.62 -5.13
N GLN A 99 -8.40 13.78 -5.34
CA GLN A 99 -9.69 13.90 -6.00
C GLN A 99 -9.61 13.44 -7.46
N ASP A 100 -8.52 13.77 -8.15
CA ASP A 100 -8.26 13.32 -9.51
C ASP A 100 -8.11 11.80 -9.58
N TRP A 101 -7.39 11.20 -8.62
CA TRP A 101 -7.30 9.74 -8.47
C TRP A 101 -8.67 9.10 -8.21
N LYS A 102 -9.46 9.62 -7.26
CA LYS A 102 -10.79 9.08 -6.94
C LYS A 102 -11.73 9.15 -8.14
N ARG A 103 -11.72 10.25 -8.92
CA ARG A 103 -12.53 10.35 -10.14
C ARG A 103 -12.13 9.33 -11.22
N GLN A 104 -10.84 9.09 -11.40
CA GLN A 104 -10.36 8.05 -12.33
C GLN A 104 -10.70 6.64 -11.84
N ALA A 105 -10.66 6.41 -10.53
CA ALA A 105 -11.02 5.12 -9.93
C ALA A 105 -12.49 4.75 -10.16
N VAL A 106 -13.42 5.72 -10.12
CA VAL A 106 -14.84 5.50 -10.45
C VAL A 106 -15.01 4.82 -11.82
N ALA A 107 -14.21 5.22 -12.81
CA ALA A 107 -14.22 4.63 -14.15
C ALA A 107 -13.35 3.36 -14.29
N GLY A 108 -12.72 2.91 -13.20
CA GLY A 108 -11.77 1.81 -13.17
C GLY A 108 -10.44 2.13 -13.86
N GLU A 109 -10.08 3.40 -14.05
CA GLU A 109 -8.86 3.78 -14.78
C GLU A 109 -7.59 3.59 -13.96
N THR A 110 -7.70 3.77 -12.65
CA THR A 110 -6.64 3.59 -11.66
C THR A 110 -7.18 2.92 -10.39
N HIS A 111 -6.29 2.29 -9.63
CA HIS A 111 -6.61 1.57 -8.38
C HIS A 111 -5.62 1.89 -7.26
N ALA A 112 -4.60 2.67 -7.58
CA ALA A 112 -3.47 2.92 -6.71
C ALA A 112 -3.01 4.37 -6.84
N PHE A 113 -2.67 4.95 -5.71
CA PHE A 113 -2.23 6.34 -5.58
C PHE A 113 -1.01 6.39 -4.68
N ILE A 114 -0.03 7.19 -5.09
CA ILE A 114 1.22 7.35 -4.34
C ILE A 114 1.44 8.83 -4.10
N ILE A 115 1.41 9.23 -2.83
CA ILE A 115 1.85 10.55 -2.39
C ILE A 115 3.32 10.42 -2.03
N VAL A 116 4.20 11.12 -2.73
CA VAL A 116 5.64 11.02 -2.54
C VAL A 116 6.26 12.40 -2.34
N ALA A 117 6.97 12.55 -1.23
CA ALA A 117 7.77 13.71 -0.90
C ALA A 117 9.23 13.45 -1.32
N ILE A 118 9.69 14.18 -2.34
CA ILE A 118 11.07 14.08 -2.81
C ILE A 118 11.93 15.19 -2.19
N SER A 119 12.91 14.78 -1.39
CA SER A 119 13.90 15.66 -0.78
C SER A 119 15.17 14.88 -0.46
N GLU A 120 16.33 15.45 -0.81
CA GLU A 120 17.60 14.84 -0.45
C GLU A 120 17.78 14.78 1.08
N ARG A 121 17.27 15.79 1.79
CA ARG A 121 17.33 15.85 3.26
C ARG A 121 16.47 14.75 3.90
N ILE A 122 15.27 14.52 3.38
CA ILE A 122 14.40 13.41 3.83
C ILE A 122 15.05 12.07 3.50
N ALA A 123 15.53 11.88 2.27
CA ALA A 123 16.09 10.59 1.83
C ALA A 123 17.32 10.18 2.64
N ARG A 124 18.15 11.15 3.07
CA ARG A 124 19.36 10.92 3.88
C ARG A 124 19.11 11.01 5.38
N ALA A 125 17.87 11.22 5.83
CA ALA A 125 17.58 11.35 7.25
C ALA A 125 17.75 10.01 7.99
N ARG A 126 18.24 10.06 9.23
CA ARG A 126 18.25 8.91 10.13
C ARG A 126 16.81 8.53 10.50
N PRO A 127 16.46 7.23 10.57
CA PRO A 127 15.28 6.80 11.32
C PRO A 127 15.31 7.39 12.73
N GLY A 128 14.16 7.88 13.21
CA GLY A 128 14.08 8.50 14.52
C GLY A 128 12.81 9.33 14.68
N GLU A 129 12.67 9.94 15.86
CA GLU A 129 11.51 10.77 16.24
C GLU A 129 11.26 11.92 15.25
N ALA A 130 12.32 12.59 14.77
CA ALA A 130 12.16 13.67 13.79
C ALA A 130 11.53 13.19 12.46
N LEU A 131 11.93 12.01 11.97
CA LEU A 131 11.36 11.43 10.75
C LEU A 131 9.94 10.89 11.01
N LEU A 132 9.68 10.33 12.18
CA LEU A 132 8.34 9.90 12.60
C LEU A 132 7.37 11.09 12.63
N ASN A 133 7.75 12.20 13.28
CA ASN A 133 6.93 13.39 13.36
C ASN A 133 6.60 13.94 11.97
N LEU A 134 7.58 13.94 11.05
CA LEU A 134 7.36 14.31 9.66
C LEU A 134 6.40 13.35 8.95
N ALA A 135 6.57 12.04 9.15
CA ALA A 135 5.68 11.03 8.58
C ALA A 135 4.24 11.20 9.05
N GLN A 136 4.03 11.38 10.36
CA GLN A 136 2.73 11.64 10.96
C GLN A 136 2.12 12.93 10.43
N ARG A 137 2.91 14.00 10.29
CA ARG A 137 2.40 15.25 9.75
C ARG A 137 1.88 15.11 8.32
N PHE A 138 2.61 14.40 7.45
CA PHE A 138 2.10 14.11 6.09
C PHE A 138 0.84 13.26 6.09
N CYS A 139 0.75 12.27 6.99
CA CYS A 139 -0.46 11.45 7.13
C CYS A 139 -1.65 12.31 7.54
N GLU A 140 -1.47 13.21 8.51
CA GLU A 140 -2.49 14.15 8.97
C GLU A 140 -2.92 15.13 7.86
N LEU A 141 -1.99 15.62 7.04
CA LEU A 141 -2.33 16.47 5.90
C LEU A 141 -3.14 15.72 4.83
N TYR A 142 -3.01 14.40 4.73
CA TYR A 142 -3.72 13.56 3.77
C TYR A 142 -5.07 13.03 4.32
N LEU A 143 -5.06 12.43 5.51
CA LEU A 143 -6.21 11.70 6.09
C LEU A 143 -6.89 12.47 7.23
N GLY A 144 -6.27 13.53 7.75
CA GLY A 144 -6.74 14.22 8.95
C GLY A 144 -6.40 13.51 10.27
N VAL A 145 -5.75 12.34 10.20
CA VAL A 145 -5.35 11.49 11.33
C VAL A 145 -3.96 10.91 11.08
N SER A 146 -3.22 10.57 12.13
CA SER A 146 -1.82 10.12 12.02
C SER A 146 -1.36 9.19 13.15
N GLU A 147 -2.28 8.38 13.67
CA GLU A 147 -1.98 7.41 14.73
C GLU A 147 -0.99 6.34 14.22
N LYS A 148 0.08 6.14 14.99
CA LYS A 148 1.08 5.09 14.71
C LYS A 148 0.54 3.71 15.10
N ASP A 149 1.14 2.68 14.53
CA ASP A 149 0.82 1.27 14.82
C ASP A 149 -0.70 0.96 14.66
N THR A 150 -1.36 1.69 13.76
CA THR A 150 -2.81 1.61 13.50
C THR A 150 -3.05 1.48 12.00
N ILE A 151 -4.06 0.69 11.63
CA ILE A 151 -4.50 0.53 10.25
C ILE A 151 -5.48 1.65 9.91
N ILE A 152 -5.07 2.55 9.03
CA ILE A 152 -5.91 3.65 8.54
C ILE A 152 -6.21 3.42 7.05
N HIS A 153 -7.47 3.62 6.67
CA HIS A 153 -7.95 3.40 5.32
C HIS A 153 -8.36 4.72 4.64
N ASP A 154 -8.12 4.80 3.34
CA ASP A 154 -8.92 5.65 2.44
C ASP A 154 -9.98 4.78 1.74
N GLU A 155 -10.71 5.35 0.80
CA GLU A 155 -11.76 4.67 0.05
C GLU A 155 -11.68 4.95 -1.45
N LEU A 156 -12.07 3.95 -2.24
CA LEU A 156 -12.27 4.05 -3.68
C LEU A 156 -13.65 3.58 -4.08
N LEU A 157 -14.23 4.28 -5.05
CA LEU A 157 -15.49 3.92 -5.67
C LEU A 157 -15.25 3.33 -7.06
N LEU A 158 -16.09 2.37 -7.46
CA LEU A 158 -16.19 1.88 -8.84
C LEU A 158 -17.64 1.92 -9.30
N GLU A 159 -17.86 2.44 -10.52
CA GLU A 159 -19.13 2.33 -11.23
C GLU A 159 -19.12 1.13 -12.18
N ILE A 160 -20.12 0.27 -12.01
CA ILE A 160 -20.28 -0.98 -12.75
C ILE A 160 -21.59 -0.90 -13.52
N ALA A 161 -21.54 -1.19 -14.81
CA ALA A 161 -22.74 -1.25 -15.63
C ALA A 161 -23.37 -2.64 -15.50
N ASP A 162 -24.59 -2.72 -14.98
CA ASP A 162 -25.32 -3.97 -14.79
C ASP A 162 -26.71 -3.90 -15.44
N GLY A 163 -26.91 -4.62 -16.54
CA GLY A 163 -28.24 -4.81 -17.13
C GLY A 163 -29.02 -3.55 -17.53
N GLY A 164 -28.34 -2.39 -17.67
CA GLY A 164 -28.97 -1.09 -17.92
C GLY A 164 -29.13 -0.19 -16.69
N GLN A 165 -28.66 -0.65 -15.52
CA GLN A 165 -28.49 0.11 -14.29
C GLN A 165 -27.00 0.33 -14.00
N THR A 166 -26.69 1.27 -13.12
CA THR A 166 -25.34 1.51 -12.62
C THR A 166 -25.28 1.06 -11.17
N GLU A 167 -24.48 0.02 -10.91
CA GLU A 167 -24.10 -0.40 -9.57
C GLU A 167 -22.89 0.45 -9.13
N ARG A 168 -22.92 0.98 -7.91
CA ARG A 168 -21.77 1.64 -7.28
C ARG A 168 -21.31 0.84 -6.08
N ARG A 169 -20.00 0.62 -6.00
CA ARG A 169 -19.38 -0.07 -4.87
C ARG A 169 -18.22 0.75 -4.30
N SER A 170 -18.02 0.65 -2.99
CA SER A 170 -16.87 1.23 -2.26
C SER A 170 -15.94 0.15 -1.75
N TRP A 171 -14.63 0.42 -1.84
CA TRP A 171 -13.57 -0.39 -1.27
C TRP A 171 -12.76 0.43 -0.28
N LYS A 172 -12.54 -0.13 0.91
CA LYS A 172 -11.47 0.35 1.80
C LYS A 172 -10.11 0.10 1.13
N VAL A 173 -9.21 1.07 1.29
CA VAL A 173 -7.87 1.04 0.72
C VAL A 173 -6.86 1.30 1.82
N GLY A 174 -6.01 0.31 2.10
CA GLY A 174 -4.94 0.47 3.08
C GLY A 174 -3.97 1.58 2.67
N VAL A 175 -3.56 2.38 3.64
CA VAL A 175 -2.56 3.44 3.46
C VAL A 175 -1.26 2.94 4.08
N ASN A 176 -0.23 2.77 3.27
CA ASN A 176 1.03 2.16 3.71
C ASN A 176 2.20 3.13 3.57
N TYR A 177 3.04 3.24 4.60
CA TYR A 177 4.24 4.06 4.57
C TYR A 177 5.41 3.36 3.87
N PHE A 178 6.10 4.09 3.00
CA PHE A 178 7.33 3.70 2.33
C PHE A 178 8.37 4.80 2.49
N SER A 179 9.64 4.43 2.60
CA SER A 179 10.71 5.44 2.72
C SER A 179 12.06 4.96 2.23
N THR A 180 12.92 5.88 1.78
CA THR A 180 14.29 5.56 1.37
C THR A 180 15.09 4.93 2.52
N GLN A 181 14.72 5.22 3.78
CA GLN A 181 15.33 4.61 4.95
C GLN A 181 15.28 3.08 4.90
N GLY A 182 14.21 2.47 4.37
CA GLY A 182 14.12 1.01 4.24
C GLY A 182 15.21 0.40 3.36
N ASP A 183 15.85 1.16 2.46
CA ASP A 183 16.88 0.63 1.58
C ASP A 183 18.11 0.14 2.36
N GLY A 184 18.47 -1.14 2.15
CA GLY A 184 19.54 -1.82 2.89
C GLY A 184 19.20 -2.23 4.32
N ARG A 185 17.94 -2.09 4.77
CA ARG A 185 17.49 -2.48 6.13
C ARG A 185 16.61 -3.72 6.12
N TRP A 186 16.21 -4.19 7.30
CA TRP A 186 15.34 -5.36 7.48
C TRP A 186 13.92 -5.18 6.89
N TRP A 187 13.46 -3.94 6.68
CA TRP A 187 12.18 -3.58 6.07
C TRP A 187 12.36 -3.05 4.64
N ARG A 188 13.32 -3.64 3.90
CA ARG A 188 13.69 -3.23 2.53
C ARG A 188 12.54 -3.30 1.53
N ASP A 189 11.54 -4.11 1.82
CA ASP A 189 10.33 -4.23 1.04
C ASP A 189 9.44 -2.99 1.06
N HIS A 190 9.62 -2.11 2.05
CA HIS A 190 8.98 -0.80 2.15
C HIS A 190 9.89 0.36 1.71
N ARG A 191 10.94 0.07 0.93
CA ARG A 191 11.79 1.12 0.35
C ARG A 191 11.11 1.80 -0.85
N ILE A 192 11.38 3.09 -1.00
CA ILE A 192 11.07 3.88 -2.19
C ILE A 192 12.15 4.96 -2.36
N PRO A 193 12.58 5.32 -3.59
CA PRO A 193 13.53 6.40 -3.78
C PRO A 193 12.89 7.79 -3.53
N GLY A 194 13.74 8.76 -3.20
CA GLY A 194 13.38 10.18 -3.20
C GLY A 194 13.12 10.80 -1.82
N GLY A 195 12.75 10.01 -0.81
CA GLY A 195 12.41 10.53 0.52
C GLY A 195 11.46 9.59 1.22
N MET A 196 10.20 9.98 1.31
CA MET A 196 9.13 9.17 1.90
C MET A 196 7.87 9.20 1.03
N ALA A 197 7.01 8.21 1.19
CA ALA A 197 5.75 8.12 0.50
C ALA A 197 4.65 7.41 1.31
N TYR A 198 3.41 7.73 0.99
CA TYR A 198 2.25 6.91 1.30
C TYR A 198 1.74 6.27 0.01
N SER A 199 1.52 4.96 0.05
CA SER A 199 0.96 4.20 -1.06
C SER A 199 -0.37 3.59 -0.67
N MET A 200 -1.36 3.85 -1.52
CA MET A 200 -2.71 3.33 -1.43
C MET A 200 -2.90 2.38 -2.61
N ASN A 201 -3.34 1.16 -2.37
CA ASN A 201 -3.56 0.17 -3.42
C ASN A 201 -4.73 -0.74 -3.07
N SER A 202 -5.79 -0.70 -3.88
CA SER A 202 -6.98 -1.53 -3.66
C SER A 202 -6.98 -2.75 -4.59
N VAL A 203 -6.61 -3.91 -4.02
CA VAL A 203 -6.56 -5.18 -4.75
C VAL A 203 -7.97 -5.61 -5.20
N GLY A 204 -8.98 -5.48 -4.34
CA GLY A 204 -10.36 -5.81 -4.67
C GLY A 204 -10.92 -4.96 -5.81
N HIS A 205 -10.74 -3.63 -5.73
CA HIS A 205 -11.15 -2.69 -6.78
C HIS A 205 -10.49 -3.00 -8.13
N MET A 206 -9.16 -3.24 -8.12
CA MET A 206 -8.40 -3.63 -9.32
C MET A 206 -8.92 -4.95 -9.90
N ALA A 207 -9.11 -5.96 -9.06
CA ALA A 207 -9.58 -7.28 -9.49
C ALA A 207 -10.98 -7.18 -10.11
N ARG A 208 -11.92 -6.46 -9.46
CA ARG A 208 -13.26 -6.19 -10.01
C ARG A 208 -13.18 -5.48 -11.35
N THR A 209 -12.36 -4.43 -11.45
CA THR A 209 -12.16 -3.71 -12.72
C THR A 209 -11.65 -4.62 -13.84
N HIS A 210 -10.73 -5.54 -13.55
CA HIS A 210 -10.24 -6.49 -14.55
C HIS A 210 -11.35 -7.40 -15.10
N VAL A 211 -12.25 -7.87 -14.22
CA VAL A 211 -13.42 -8.65 -14.63
C VAL A 211 -14.34 -7.82 -15.52
N GLU A 212 -14.70 -6.61 -15.10
CA GLU A 212 -15.58 -5.73 -15.88
C GLU A 212 -15.01 -5.40 -17.28
N ARG A 213 -13.70 -5.15 -17.35
CA ARG A 213 -13.01 -4.94 -18.64
C ARG A 213 -13.00 -6.19 -19.52
N ALA A 214 -12.81 -7.37 -18.93
CA ALA A 214 -12.85 -8.63 -19.66
C ALA A 214 -14.26 -8.90 -20.21
N MET A 215 -15.30 -8.63 -19.40
CA MET A 215 -16.70 -8.79 -19.79
C MET A 215 -17.09 -7.89 -20.97
N ARG A 216 -16.60 -6.63 -20.99
CA ARG A 216 -16.83 -5.71 -22.12
C ARG A 216 -16.16 -6.15 -23.42
N ARG A 217 -15.00 -6.83 -23.34
CA ARG A 217 -14.22 -7.25 -24.52
C ARG A 217 -14.73 -8.54 -25.15
N ASP A 218 -15.21 -9.48 -24.35
CA ASP A 218 -15.77 -10.76 -24.82
C ASP A 218 -17.02 -11.12 -24.01
N PRO A 219 -18.23 -10.84 -24.54
CA PRO A 219 -19.49 -11.17 -23.88
C PRO A 219 -19.71 -12.68 -23.63
N ASN A 220 -19.04 -13.57 -24.39
CA ASN A 220 -19.14 -15.02 -24.18
C ASN A 220 -18.22 -15.49 -23.05
N LEU A 221 -17.03 -14.87 -22.91
CA LEU A 221 -16.22 -14.98 -21.71
C LEU A 221 -16.94 -14.36 -20.51
N ALA A 222 -17.68 -13.27 -20.72
CA ALA A 222 -18.50 -12.62 -19.70
C ALA A 222 -19.57 -13.55 -19.14
N LYS A 223 -20.23 -14.35 -19.98
CA LYS A 223 -21.20 -15.36 -19.49
C LYS A 223 -20.52 -16.42 -18.61
N ARG A 224 -19.32 -16.89 -19.00
CA ARG A 224 -18.53 -17.84 -18.21
C ARG A 224 -17.94 -17.26 -16.92
N LEU A 225 -17.65 -15.95 -16.89
CA LEU A 225 -17.14 -15.21 -15.72
C LEU A 225 -18.27 -14.70 -14.81
N ALA A 226 -19.45 -14.38 -15.36
CA ALA A 226 -20.65 -14.00 -14.61
C ALA A 226 -21.25 -15.21 -13.89
N ASP A 227 -21.16 -16.40 -14.49
CA ASP A 227 -21.49 -17.68 -13.87
C ASP A 227 -20.38 -18.18 -12.93
N MET A 228 -19.21 -17.53 -12.93
CA MET A 228 -18.12 -17.84 -12.02
C MET A 228 -18.42 -17.15 -10.67
N PRO A 229 -18.55 -17.89 -9.57
CA PRO A 229 -18.90 -17.26 -8.31
C PRO A 229 -17.86 -16.17 -7.96
N ARG A 230 -18.34 -15.10 -7.34
CA ARG A 230 -17.55 -13.88 -7.03
C ARG A 230 -16.30 -14.21 -6.17
N ASP A 231 -16.31 -15.38 -5.54
CA ASP A 231 -15.21 -16.07 -4.85
C ASP A 231 -14.01 -16.48 -5.73
N LYS A 232 -14.05 -16.30 -7.06
CA LYS A 232 -12.92 -16.66 -7.95
C LYS A 232 -11.99 -15.51 -8.32
N LEU A 233 -12.35 -14.25 -8.04
CA LEU A 233 -11.44 -13.09 -8.09
C LEU A 233 -10.21 -13.34 -7.19
N VAL A 234 -10.46 -14.05 -6.09
CA VAL A 234 -9.49 -14.66 -5.18
C VAL A 234 -8.38 -15.42 -5.91
N PHE A 235 -8.72 -16.24 -6.91
CA PHE A 235 -7.75 -17.12 -7.56
C PHE A 235 -6.74 -16.37 -8.42
N TRP A 236 -7.00 -15.12 -8.77
CA TRP A 236 -5.98 -14.26 -9.40
C TRP A 236 -5.24 -13.40 -8.36
N ALA A 237 -5.97 -12.78 -7.43
CA ALA A 237 -5.40 -11.85 -6.46
C ALA A 237 -4.53 -12.56 -5.41
N LEU A 238 -5.01 -13.65 -4.83
CA LEU A 238 -4.31 -14.35 -3.75
C LEU A 238 -2.95 -14.91 -4.17
N PRO A 239 -2.78 -15.64 -5.31
CA PRO A 239 -1.45 -16.08 -5.71
C PRO A 239 -0.49 -14.92 -5.99
N LYS A 240 -1.00 -13.77 -6.42
CA LYS A 240 -0.20 -12.55 -6.63
C LYS A 240 0.23 -11.94 -5.29
N ALA A 241 -0.68 -11.84 -4.33
CA ALA A 241 -0.38 -11.39 -2.97
C ALA A 241 0.66 -12.31 -2.31
N MET A 242 0.47 -13.63 -2.39
CA MET A 242 1.42 -14.62 -1.87
C MET A 242 2.81 -14.49 -2.52
N LYS A 243 2.90 -14.25 -3.83
CA LYS A 243 4.18 -14.01 -4.51
C LYS A 243 4.85 -12.70 -4.11
N THR A 244 4.06 -11.67 -3.81
CA THR A 244 4.58 -10.41 -3.25
C THR A 244 5.26 -10.68 -1.92
N ILE A 245 4.60 -11.36 -0.99
CA ILE A 245 5.15 -11.74 0.32
C ILE A 245 6.35 -12.69 0.16
N GLY A 246 6.27 -13.63 -0.77
CA GLY A 246 7.36 -14.51 -1.18
C GLY A 246 7.88 -15.44 -0.09
N ILE A 247 8.91 -16.20 -0.43
CA ILE A 247 9.48 -17.24 0.44
C ILE A 247 10.68 -16.65 1.19
N LEU A 248 10.82 -16.99 2.48
CA LEU A 248 12.03 -16.64 3.22
C LEU A 248 13.22 -17.43 2.67
N THR A 249 14.19 -16.74 2.11
CA THR A 249 15.46 -17.33 1.67
C THR A 249 16.58 -16.94 2.63
N GLU A 250 17.59 -17.80 2.78
CA GLU A 250 18.77 -17.49 3.57
C GLU A 250 19.43 -16.18 3.10
N GLY A 251 19.73 -15.28 4.05
CA GLY A 251 20.28 -13.94 3.74
C GLY A 251 19.27 -12.93 3.17
N SER A 252 17.98 -13.25 3.09
CA SER A 252 16.94 -12.31 2.71
C SER A 252 16.80 -11.18 3.74
N THR A 253 16.63 -9.95 3.26
CA THR A 253 16.31 -8.78 4.10
C THR A 253 14.84 -8.40 4.01
N ARG A 254 13.96 -9.36 3.68
CA ARG A 254 12.51 -9.14 3.66
C ARG A 254 11.98 -9.20 5.09
N GLY A 255 11.11 -8.25 5.44
CA GLY A 255 10.48 -8.28 6.75
C GLY A 255 9.21 -9.13 6.78
N THR A 256 8.74 -9.68 5.65
CA THR A 256 7.62 -10.61 5.56
C THR A 256 7.93 -11.85 4.71
N TRP A 257 7.28 -12.97 5.00
CA TRP A 257 7.44 -14.24 4.27
C TRP A 257 6.24 -15.18 4.44
N LEU A 258 6.05 -16.05 3.46
CA LEU A 258 5.01 -17.07 3.46
C LEU A 258 5.24 -18.09 4.58
N ALA A 259 4.17 -18.43 5.29
CA ALA A 259 4.15 -19.53 6.24
C ALA A 259 3.85 -20.86 5.54
N GLU A 260 4.44 -21.96 6.02
CA GLU A 260 4.08 -23.30 5.55
C GLU A 260 2.62 -23.61 5.87
N ARG A 261 1.93 -24.31 4.97
CA ARG A 261 0.56 -24.75 5.23
C ARG A 261 0.55 -25.75 6.37
N GLY A 262 -0.39 -25.57 7.30
CA GLY A 262 -0.48 -26.36 8.54
C GLY A 262 0.20 -25.69 9.72
N SER A 263 0.87 -24.54 9.50
CA SER A 263 1.39 -23.70 10.60
C SER A 263 0.26 -23.11 11.43
N PHE A 264 -0.96 -23.00 10.87
CA PHE A 264 -2.09 -22.32 11.49
C PHE A 264 -3.31 -23.22 11.68
N PRO A 265 -4.13 -22.99 12.73
CA PRO A 265 -5.35 -23.76 12.96
C PRO A 265 -6.35 -23.77 11.79
N GLU A 266 -6.38 -22.71 10.99
CA GLU A 266 -7.29 -22.51 9.86
C GLU A 266 -6.87 -23.29 8.61
N ASP A 267 -5.64 -23.81 8.57
CA ASP A 267 -5.13 -24.59 7.43
C ASP A 267 -5.68 -26.04 7.37
N LYS A 268 -6.65 -26.38 8.22
CA LYS A 268 -7.09 -27.77 8.51
C LYS A 268 -8.06 -28.38 7.50
N GLU A 269 -8.57 -27.64 6.52
CA GLU A 269 -9.73 -28.05 5.69
C GLU A 269 -9.49 -27.76 4.18
N PRO A 270 -10.31 -28.31 3.23
CA PRO A 270 -10.03 -28.34 1.79
C PRO A 270 -9.77 -26.95 1.16
N PRO A 271 -9.15 -26.88 -0.04
CA PRO A 271 -8.93 -27.97 -0.99
C PRO A 271 -7.73 -28.89 -0.69
N THR A 272 -7.78 -30.10 -1.25
CA THR A 272 -6.66 -31.06 -1.22
C THR A 272 -5.42 -30.47 -1.90
N PHE A 273 -4.24 -31.01 -1.59
CA PHE A 273 -2.99 -30.54 -2.18
C PHE A 273 -3.01 -30.58 -3.72
N ASP A 274 -3.56 -31.62 -4.35
CA ASP A 274 -3.65 -31.72 -5.81
C ASP A 274 -4.46 -30.58 -6.45
N VAL A 275 -5.57 -30.19 -5.82
CA VAL A 275 -6.39 -29.07 -6.27
C VAL A 275 -5.62 -27.76 -6.07
N ARG A 276 -4.92 -27.62 -4.95
CA ARG A 276 -4.06 -26.46 -4.70
C ARG A 276 -2.92 -26.37 -5.68
N GLN A 277 -2.21 -27.45 -5.99
CA GLN A 277 -1.12 -27.47 -6.95
C GLN A 277 -1.60 -27.04 -8.34
N ARG A 278 -2.82 -27.41 -8.72
CA ARG A 278 -3.42 -26.96 -9.99
C ARG A 278 -3.69 -25.45 -10.03
N VAL A 279 -4.08 -24.86 -8.90
CA VAL A 279 -4.51 -23.45 -8.82
C VAL A 279 -3.34 -22.52 -8.47
N PHE A 280 -2.56 -22.90 -7.47
CA PHE A 280 -1.50 -22.11 -6.85
C PHE A 280 -0.09 -22.49 -7.35
N GLY A 281 0.06 -23.62 -8.05
CA GLY A 281 1.35 -24.12 -8.52
C GLY A 281 2.29 -24.36 -7.35
N ASP A 282 3.50 -23.80 -7.44
CA ASP A 282 4.54 -23.91 -6.41
C ASP A 282 4.17 -23.26 -5.07
N LEU A 283 3.08 -22.47 -5.01
CA LEU A 283 2.61 -21.88 -3.77
C LEU A 283 1.71 -22.82 -2.95
N ALA A 284 1.34 -23.99 -3.48
CA ALA A 284 0.37 -24.89 -2.86
C ALA A 284 0.77 -25.38 -1.45
N GLN A 285 2.07 -25.37 -1.16
CA GLN A 285 2.67 -25.75 0.12
C GLN A 285 2.62 -24.66 1.21
N PHE A 286 2.23 -23.43 0.88
CA PHE A 286 2.14 -22.32 1.84
C PHE A 286 0.70 -22.07 2.26
N SER A 287 0.51 -21.43 3.42
CA SER A 287 -0.81 -21.01 3.90
C SER A 287 -1.38 -19.92 3.01
N GLU A 288 -2.65 -20.11 2.63
CA GLU A 288 -3.51 -19.14 1.95
C GLU A 288 -4.16 -18.16 2.93
N ASN A 289 -4.12 -18.45 4.23
CA ASN A 289 -4.85 -17.70 5.25
C ASN A 289 -3.96 -16.64 5.89
N ARG A 290 -2.71 -16.99 6.15
CA ARG A 290 -1.78 -16.17 6.92
C ARG A 290 -0.37 -16.26 6.39
N TYR A 291 0.44 -15.28 6.77
CA TYR A 291 1.87 -15.25 6.54
C TYR A 291 2.58 -14.72 7.79
N LYS A 292 3.90 -14.66 7.75
CA LYS A 292 4.72 -14.23 8.88
C LYS A 292 5.47 -12.96 8.54
N GLY A 293 5.86 -12.22 9.57
CA GLY A 293 6.65 -11.02 9.39
C GLY A 293 7.25 -10.51 10.69
N HIS A 294 8.03 -9.44 10.58
CA HIS A 294 8.63 -8.73 11.71
C HIS A 294 7.92 -7.41 12.03
N TYR A 295 6.87 -7.10 11.26
CA TYR A 295 6.04 -5.91 11.38
C TYR A 295 4.66 -6.20 10.79
N HIS A 296 3.68 -5.38 11.15
CA HIS A 296 2.34 -5.47 10.58
C HIS A 296 2.29 -4.70 9.26
N THR A 297 2.01 -5.37 8.14
CA THR A 297 2.07 -4.74 6.80
C THR A 297 1.05 -3.66 6.57
N ASP A 298 -0.08 -3.74 7.29
CA ASP A 298 -1.22 -2.86 7.08
C ASP A 298 -1.24 -1.69 8.08
N GLU A 299 -0.30 -1.66 9.04
CA GLU A 299 -0.14 -0.49 9.91
C GLU A 299 0.35 0.69 9.06
N THR A 300 -0.37 1.81 9.13
CA THR A 300 -0.11 2.97 8.27
C THR A 300 1.23 3.63 8.58
N ILE A 301 1.57 3.75 9.86
CA ILE A 301 2.86 4.26 10.34
C ILE A 301 3.42 3.29 11.39
N PRO A 302 4.16 2.26 10.97
CA PRO A 302 4.75 1.29 11.91
C PRO A 302 5.89 1.94 12.69
N SER A 303 5.74 2.07 14.00
CA SER A 303 6.77 2.67 14.86
C SER A 303 8.14 1.97 14.80
N PRO A 304 8.26 0.64 14.59
CA PRO A 304 9.56 -0.01 14.42
C PRO A 304 10.41 0.56 13.28
N TYR A 305 9.81 1.16 12.24
CA TYR A 305 10.55 1.75 11.12
C TYR A 305 11.36 2.99 11.51
N PHE A 306 10.98 3.62 12.62
CA PHE A 306 11.58 4.85 13.12
C PHE A 306 12.49 4.61 14.32
N ASP A 307 12.68 3.36 14.75
CA ASP A 307 13.62 3.05 15.83
C ASP A 307 15.07 3.13 15.33
N PRO A 308 15.86 4.10 15.80
CA PRO A 308 17.25 4.28 15.41
C PRO A 308 18.21 3.22 15.94
N ASN A 309 17.73 2.22 16.69
CA ASN A 309 18.48 1.10 17.26
C ASN A 309 18.06 -0.25 16.68
N LEU A 310 17.02 -0.30 15.86
CA LEU A 310 16.46 -1.53 15.30
C LEU A 310 17.02 -1.79 13.90
N TRP A 311 18.24 -2.33 13.84
CA TRP A 311 19.00 -2.49 12.59
C TRP A 311 18.98 -3.92 12.07
N LYS A 312 18.91 -4.90 12.95
CA LYS A 312 18.97 -6.32 12.59
C LYS A 312 17.61 -6.96 12.70
N GLN A 313 17.37 -7.89 11.79
CA GLN A 313 16.18 -8.72 11.81
C GLN A 313 16.09 -9.59 13.07
N GLU A 314 17.24 -9.96 13.65
CA GLU A 314 17.36 -10.74 14.89
C GLU A 314 16.79 -10.03 16.12
N ASP A 315 16.74 -8.70 16.09
CA ASP A 315 16.24 -7.87 17.20
C ASP A 315 14.71 -7.73 17.17
N LEU A 316 14.06 -8.26 16.13
CA LEU A 316 12.61 -8.17 15.91
C LEU A 316 11.88 -9.40 16.42
N VAL A 317 10.65 -9.17 16.89
CA VAL A 317 9.75 -10.24 17.28
C VAL A 317 8.98 -10.70 16.04
N GLU A 318 9.03 -12.01 15.77
CA GLU A 318 8.22 -12.62 14.72
C GLU A 318 6.72 -12.48 15.05
N ARG A 319 5.94 -12.15 14.03
CA ARG A 319 4.50 -11.98 14.05
C ARG A 319 3.82 -13.03 13.20
N ASP A 320 2.64 -13.45 13.66
CA ASP A 320 1.80 -14.46 13.03
C ASP A 320 0.33 -14.02 12.85
N ASP A 321 0.08 -12.74 13.12
CA ASP A 321 -1.18 -12.03 12.99
C ASP A 321 -1.31 -11.30 11.63
N LEU A 322 -0.69 -11.85 10.58
CA LEU A 322 -0.73 -11.28 9.24
C LEU A 322 -1.60 -12.13 8.33
N TYR A 323 -2.65 -11.53 7.77
CA TYR A 323 -3.75 -12.25 7.15
C TYR A 323 -3.83 -11.99 5.65
N PHE A 324 -4.19 -13.02 4.89
CA PHE A 324 -4.70 -12.92 3.52
C PHE A 324 -6.22 -13.04 3.46
N ASN A 325 -6.89 -13.30 4.59
CA ASN A 325 -8.32 -13.62 4.64
C ASN A 325 -9.21 -12.52 4.02
N TYR A 326 -8.82 -11.25 4.12
CA TYR A 326 -9.49 -10.13 3.45
C TYR A 326 -9.59 -10.28 1.91
N LEU A 327 -8.80 -11.18 1.32
CA LEU A 327 -8.86 -11.49 -0.10
C LEU A 327 -9.83 -12.62 -0.43
N HIS A 328 -10.23 -13.49 0.50
CA HIS A 328 -10.94 -14.73 0.13
C HIS A 328 -11.97 -15.29 1.11
N LEU A 329 -11.93 -14.91 2.38
CA LEU A 329 -12.78 -15.51 3.40
C LEU A 329 -14.06 -14.69 3.59
N GLN A 330 -15.18 -15.19 3.05
CA GLN A 330 -16.46 -14.47 3.01
C GLN A 330 -17.05 -14.09 4.37
N THR A 331 -16.64 -14.78 5.43
CA THR A 331 -17.10 -14.52 6.79
C THR A 331 -16.41 -13.31 7.44
N GLU A 332 -15.31 -12.81 6.85
CA GLU A 332 -14.57 -11.67 7.37
C GLU A 332 -15.16 -10.34 6.88
N GLU A 333 -15.27 -9.37 7.78
CA GLU A 333 -15.73 -8.01 7.45
C GLU A 333 -14.79 -7.33 6.43
N ASP A 334 -13.49 -7.55 6.57
CA ASP A 334 -12.49 -7.00 5.66
C ASP A 334 -12.60 -7.59 4.26
N TYR A 335 -13.08 -8.83 4.11
CA TYR A 335 -13.37 -9.37 2.79
C TYR A 335 -14.50 -8.61 2.09
N MET A 336 -15.55 -8.25 2.82
CA MET A 336 -16.65 -7.47 2.27
C MET A 336 -16.20 -6.06 1.87
N SER A 337 -15.38 -5.42 2.70
CA SER A 337 -14.99 -4.02 2.48
C SER A 337 -13.74 -3.83 1.60
N MET A 338 -12.81 -4.78 1.53
CA MET A 338 -11.56 -4.68 0.76
C MET A 338 -11.48 -5.67 -0.41
N GLY A 339 -12.17 -6.81 -0.33
CA GLY A 339 -12.21 -7.83 -1.37
C GLY A 339 -13.31 -7.56 -2.40
N ILE A 340 -14.57 -7.76 -2.00
CA ILE A 340 -15.74 -7.65 -2.89
C ILE A 340 -16.21 -6.19 -3.06
N GLY A 341 -16.02 -5.35 -2.05
CA GLY A 341 -16.55 -3.99 -1.99
C GLY A 341 -18.01 -3.95 -1.56
N ILE A 342 -18.37 -2.89 -0.85
CA ILE A 342 -19.71 -2.64 -0.30
C ILE A 342 -20.52 -1.89 -1.34
N GLU A 343 -21.71 -2.38 -1.66
CA GLU A 343 -22.66 -1.70 -2.55
C GLU A 343 -23.24 -0.45 -1.86
N ILE A 344 -23.34 0.65 -2.61
CA ILE A 344 -23.85 1.93 -2.11
C ILE A 344 -25.15 2.24 -2.83
N ASP A 345 -26.24 2.35 -2.07
CA ASP A 345 -27.54 2.77 -2.59
C ASP A 345 -27.54 4.26 -2.95
N GLU A 346 -28.07 4.62 -4.12
CA GLU A 346 -28.15 6.03 -4.59
C GLU A 346 -29.11 6.92 -3.77
N THR A 347 -29.84 6.36 -2.80
CA THR A 347 -30.85 7.11 -2.03
C THR A 347 -30.30 8.08 -0.99
N GLU A 348 -29.01 8.09 -0.68
CA GLU A 348 -28.41 9.07 0.24
C GLU A 348 -27.35 9.92 -0.46
N GLY A 349 -27.82 10.79 -1.37
CA GLY A 349 -27.10 11.99 -1.74
C GLY A 349 -26.97 12.93 -0.54
N GLY A 350 -25.92 12.77 0.26
CA GLY A 350 -25.52 13.78 1.25
C GLY A 350 -24.82 13.21 2.48
N ARG A 351 -23.49 13.35 2.50
CA ARG A 351 -22.58 13.06 3.63
C ARG A 351 -22.62 11.61 4.13
N VAL A 352 -21.53 10.89 3.83
CA VAL A 352 -21.09 9.78 4.67
C VAL A 352 -20.75 10.38 6.05
N GLU A 353 -21.67 10.29 7.01
CA GLU A 353 -21.31 10.46 8.41
C GLU A 353 -20.44 9.27 8.81
N VAL A 354 -19.16 9.54 9.02
CA VAL A 354 -18.23 8.62 9.67
C VAL A 354 -18.77 8.34 11.08
N ARG A 355 -19.41 7.19 11.28
CA ARG A 355 -19.57 6.67 12.64
C ARG A 355 -18.20 6.23 13.12
N GLU A 356 -17.61 7.05 14.00
CA GLU A 356 -16.56 6.60 14.90
C GLU A 356 -17.01 5.31 15.59
N GLN A 357 -16.42 4.17 15.22
CA GLN A 357 -16.45 2.99 16.05
C GLN A 357 -15.20 3.01 16.92
N THR A 358 -15.40 3.47 18.15
CA THR A 358 -14.48 3.24 19.27
C THR A 358 -14.21 1.74 19.38
N GLY A 359 -12.93 1.36 19.29
CA GLY A 359 -12.47 -0.02 19.28
C GLY A 359 -13.00 -0.85 20.44
N ALA A 360 -13.51 -2.04 20.11
CA ALA A 360 -13.60 -3.13 21.05
C ALA A 360 -12.23 -3.81 21.09
N SER A 361 -11.54 -3.63 22.21
CA SER A 361 -10.36 -4.38 22.60
C SER A 361 -10.64 -5.89 22.51
N HIS A 362 -9.90 -6.60 21.65
CA HIS A 362 -9.76 -8.04 21.80
C HIS A 362 -8.84 -8.32 22.99
N GLU A 363 -9.45 -8.79 24.08
CA GLU A 363 -8.73 -9.42 25.19
C GLU A 363 -8.02 -10.68 24.68
N SER A 364 -6.73 -10.76 24.99
CA SER A 364 -5.89 -11.94 24.82
C SER A 364 -6.27 -12.98 25.88
N ASN A 365 -6.49 -14.22 25.44
CA ASN A 365 -6.41 -15.41 26.28
C ASN A 365 -5.17 -16.21 25.89
#